data_AF-A0A933GFL2-F1
#
_entry.id   AF-A0A933GFL2-F1
#
_cell.length_a   1.000
_cell.length_b   1.000
_cell.length_c   1.000
_cell.angle_alpha   90.00
_cell.angle_beta   90.00
_cell.angle_gamma   90.00
#
_symmetry.space_group_name_H-M   'P 1'
#
loop_
_entity.id
_entity.type
_entity.pdbx_description
1 polymer ?
#
loop_
_entity_poly.entity_id
_entity_poly.type
_entity_poly.pdbx_seq_one_letter_code
_entity_poly.pdbx_strand_id
1 'polypeptide(L)'
;MARAKMSEQTIEAMTAESIEDPAAALRQRRADLTERRGVAVAARDAMRPGGTSGPLPLRIAYLRVLEDIERLDAELGAVSREQEGRRVAAVEQAIAQRKPARVLLLRELAQHVEAAIDAAKAVRDYDAATGAAVSRAPGVIPCSALLGIVADQLAALRREITGPGPAPRPAPVAQGQRRLRLTAPVWDREGPRHLRVGDVADFDEAPATDLLKRKIGVEVA
;
A
#
# COMPACT_ATOMS: atom_id res chain seq x y z
N MET A 1 9.30 33.70 -5.83
CA MET A 1 9.21 33.74 -4.35
C MET A 1 7.78 33.80 -3.79
N ALA A 2 6.79 34.38 -4.48
CA ALA A 2 5.40 34.44 -3.97
C ALA A 2 4.66 33.08 -3.92
N ARG A 3 4.96 32.13 -4.82
CA ARG A 3 4.28 30.81 -4.86
C ARG A 3 4.65 29.87 -3.70
N ALA A 4 5.89 29.91 -3.21
CA ALA A 4 6.33 29.06 -2.10
C ALA A 4 5.74 29.50 -0.74
N LYS A 5 5.52 30.81 -0.55
CA LYS A 5 4.91 31.35 0.67
C LYS A 5 3.42 31.00 0.81
N MET A 6 2.67 30.92 -0.30
CA MET A 6 1.27 30.49 -0.24
C MET A 6 1.11 29.00 0.12
N SER A 7 2.06 28.13 -0.27
CA SER A 7 1.98 26.71 0.09
C SER A 7 2.28 26.45 1.56
N GLU A 8 3.22 27.16 2.17
CA GLU A 8 3.54 26.99 3.61
C GLU A 8 2.40 27.50 4.50
N GLN A 9 1.86 28.68 4.19
CA GLN A 9 0.75 29.26 4.98
C GLN A 9 -0.54 28.44 4.91
N THR A 10 -0.79 27.76 3.78
CA THR A 10 -1.97 26.88 3.64
C THR A 10 -1.79 25.57 4.42
N ILE A 11 -0.55 25.09 4.58
CA ILE A 11 -0.24 23.88 5.35
C ILE A 11 -0.32 24.16 6.87
N GLU A 12 0.10 25.34 7.32
CA GLU A 12 0.08 25.72 8.75
C GLU A 12 -1.29 26.20 9.25
N ALA A 13 -2.11 26.84 8.40
CA ALA A 13 -3.43 27.33 8.80
C ALA A 13 -4.45 26.20 9.05
N MET A 14 -4.30 25.03 8.40
CA MET A 14 -5.18 23.87 8.60
C MET A 14 -4.94 23.14 9.94
N THR A 15 -3.89 23.48 10.68
CA THR A 15 -3.52 22.84 11.96
C THR A 15 -4.02 23.56 13.21
N ALA A 16 -4.69 24.72 13.10
CA ALA A 16 -4.88 25.63 14.22
C ALA A 16 -6.32 25.84 14.72
N GLU A 17 -7.34 25.14 14.21
CA GLU A 17 -8.69 25.26 14.76
C GLU A 17 -8.96 24.24 15.88
N SER A 18 -9.36 24.81 17.03
CA SER A 18 -9.64 24.18 18.31
C SER A 18 -10.65 23.04 18.22
N ILE A 19 -10.15 21.82 18.29
CA ILE A 19 -10.90 20.59 18.56
C ILE A 19 -10.57 20.23 20.01
N GLU A 20 -11.54 19.87 20.85
CA GLU A 20 -11.26 19.09 22.07
C GLU A 20 -10.39 17.90 21.66
N ASP A 21 -9.06 18.01 21.83
CA ASP A 21 -8.12 17.16 21.12
C ASP A 21 -8.45 15.71 21.49
N PRO A 22 -9.03 14.94 20.56
CA PRO A 22 -9.51 13.62 20.89
C PRO A 22 -8.27 12.72 21.14
N ALA A 23 -7.06 13.17 20.76
CA ALA A 23 -5.80 12.60 21.21
C ALA A 23 -5.41 13.02 22.64
N ALA A 24 -5.75 14.20 23.13
CA ALA A 24 -5.57 14.60 24.53
C ALA A 24 -6.45 13.76 25.48
N ALA A 25 -7.72 13.52 25.12
CA ALA A 25 -8.61 12.66 25.89
C ALA A 25 -8.10 11.20 25.96
N LEU A 26 -7.60 10.66 24.84
CA LEU A 26 -7.00 9.31 24.83
C LEU A 26 -5.67 9.26 25.59
N ARG A 27 -4.86 10.32 25.55
CA ARG A 27 -3.62 10.43 26.33
C ARG A 27 -3.92 10.41 27.83
N GLN A 28 -4.89 11.21 28.27
CA GLN A 28 -5.32 11.25 29.66
C GLN A 28 -5.85 9.88 30.10
N ARG A 29 -6.77 9.29 29.34
CA ARG A 29 -7.32 7.95 29.64
C ARG A 29 -6.24 6.88 29.73
N ARG A 30 -5.23 6.92 28.85
CA ARG A 30 -4.09 6.00 28.90
C ARG A 30 -3.24 6.22 30.15
N ALA A 31 -2.99 7.48 30.54
CA ALA A 31 -2.25 7.81 31.75
C ALA A 31 -2.96 7.27 33.00
N ASP A 32 -4.27 7.54 33.12
CA ASP A 32 -5.10 7.07 34.24
C ASP A 32 -5.11 5.54 34.33
N LEU A 33 -5.25 4.83 33.19
CA LEU A 33 -5.19 3.37 33.15
C LEU A 33 -3.81 2.83 33.52
N THR A 34 -2.74 3.51 33.10
CA THR A 34 -1.36 3.13 33.42
C THR A 34 -1.08 3.27 34.92
N GLU A 35 -1.57 4.35 35.52
CA GLU A 35 -1.47 4.58 36.96
C GLU A 35 -2.24 3.50 37.75
N ARG A 36 -3.52 3.26 37.39
CA ARG A 36 -4.35 2.22 38.01
C ARG A 36 -3.73 0.83 37.89
N ARG A 37 -3.14 0.52 36.73
CA ARG A 37 -2.40 -0.73 36.52
C ARG A 37 -1.17 -0.81 37.40
N GLY A 38 -0.42 0.28 37.55
CA GLY A 38 0.73 0.34 38.45
C GLY A 38 0.35 0.02 39.90
N VAL A 39 -0.76 0.58 40.38
CA VAL A 39 -1.30 0.29 41.72
C VAL A 39 -1.70 -1.19 41.86
N ALA A 40 -2.40 -1.75 40.87
CA ALA A 40 -2.83 -3.15 40.91
C ALA A 40 -1.63 -4.12 40.88
N VAL A 41 -0.59 -3.82 40.09
CA VAL A 41 0.66 -4.58 40.05
C VAL A 41 1.39 -4.50 41.39
N ALA A 42 1.49 -3.31 41.99
CA ALA A 42 2.09 -3.16 43.31
C ALA A 42 1.33 -3.95 44.39
N ALA A 43 -0.01 -3.97 44.33
CA ALA A 43 -0.85 -4.77 45.23
C ALA A 43 -0.63 -6.28 45.05
N ARG A 44 -0.50 -6.76 43.80
CA ARG A 44 -0.15 -8.15 43.49
C ARG A 44 1.20 -8.53 44.09
N ASP A 45 2.19 -7.67 43.91
CA ASP A 45 3.57 -7.92 44.35
C ASP A 45 3.67 -7.92 45.88
N ALA A 46 2.92 -7.05 46.57
CA ALA A 46 2.80 -7.08 48.03
C ALA A 46 2.19 -8.38 48.57
N MET A 47 1.29 -9.03 47.82
CA MET A 47 0.72 -10.34 48.18
C MET A 47 1.66 -11.51 47.89
N ARG A 48 2.78 -11.27 47.18
CA ARG A 48 3.80 -12.27 46.83
C ARG A 48 5.21 -11.75 47.14
N PRO A 49 5.59 -11.63 48.44
CA PRO A 49 6.86 -11.03 48.85
C PRO A 49 8.12 -11.80 48.36
N GLY A 50 7.98 -13.08 48.00
CA GLY A 50 9.04 -13.88 47.38
C GLY A 50 9.24 -13.64 45.88
N GLY A 51 8.49 -12.71 45.27
CA GLY A 51 8.58 -12.41 43.84
C GLY A 51 8.10 -13.56 42.96
N THR A 52 8.56 -13.60 41.70
CA THR A 52 8.07 -14.55 40.68
C THR A 52 8.57 -15.99 40.85
N SER A 53 9.49 -16.26 41.78
CA SER A 53 10.16 -17.55 41.97
C SER A 53 9.48 -18.50 42.96
N GLY A 54 8.61 -18.00 43.84
CA GLY A 54 7.87 -18.82 44.82
C GLY A 54 6.55 -19.41 44.27
N PRO A 55 5.87 -20.32 44.99
CA PRO A 55 4.55 -20.83 44.58
C PRO A 55 3.50 -19.70 44.53
N LEU A 56 2.51 -19.83 43.65
CA LEU A 56 1.43 -18.85 43.51
C LEU A 56 0.51 -18.87 44.75
N PRO A 57 0.15 -17.71 45.33
CA PRO A 57 -0.83 -17.66 46.41
C PRO A 57 -2.23 -18.01 45.87
N LEU A 58 -2.79 -19.16 46.25
CA LEU A 58 -4.16 -19.56 45.90
C LEU A 58 -5.22 -18.87 46.76
N ARG A 59 -5.04 -17.56 47.02
CA ARG A 59 -5.99 -16.75 47.79
C ARG A 59 -6.93 -16.04 46.82
N ILE A 60 -8.23 -16.04 47.11
CA ILE A 60 -9.26 -15.35 46.29
C ILE A 60 -8.87 -13.88 46.04
N ALA A 61 -8.31 -13.20 47.05
CA ALA A 61 -7.85 -11.82 46.89
C ALA A 61 -6.73 -11.66 45.85
N TYR A 62 -5.80 -12.62 45.77
CA TYR A 62 -4.72 -12.59 44.78
C TYR A 62 -5.24 -12.82 43.36
N LEU A 63 -6.17 -13.78 43.20
CA LEU A 63 -6.81 -14.06 41.90
C LEU A 63 -7.60 -12.84 41.39
N ARG A 64 -8.35 -12.15 42.27
CA ARG A 64 -9.07 -10.91 41.90
C ARG A 64 -8.13 -9.81 41.42
N VAL A 65 -6.96 -9.65 42.05
CA VAL A 65 -5.97 -8.66 41.60
C VAL A 65 -5.41 -9.02 40.22
N LEU A 66 -5.23 -10.31 39.92
CA LEU A 66 -4.83 -10.74 38.57
C LEU A 66 -5.93 -10.43 37.53
N GLU A 67 -7.19 -10.74 37.83
CA GLU A 67 -8.33 -10.40 36.97
C GLU A 67 -8.44 -8.89 36.72
N ASP A 68 -8.20 -8.08 37.76
CA ASP A 68 -8.18 -6.61 37.64
C ASP A 68 -7.03 -6.12 36.74
N ILE A 69 -5.83 -6.72 36.84
CA ILE A 69 -4.69 -6.40 35.96
C ILE A 69 -5.02 -6.79 34.50
N GLU A 70 -5.57 -7.98 34.27
CA GLU A 70 -5.94 -8.45 32.93
C GLU A 70 -6.99 -7.54 32.29
N ARG A 71 -7.99 -7.11 33.06
CA ARG A 71 -8.98 -6.11 32.61
C ARG A 71 -8.32 -4.79 32.22
N LEU A 72 -7.42 -4.27 33.06
CA LEU A 72 -6.70 -3.02 32.78
C LEU A 72 -5.79 -3.15 31.55
N ASP A 73 -5.14 -4.30 31.37
CA ASP A 73 -4.33 -4.60 30.18
C ASP A 73 -5.17 -4.66 28.90
N ALA A 74 -6.36 -5.26 28.96
CA ALA A 74 -7.30 -5.27 27.85
C ALA A 74 -7.77 -3.85 27.49
N GLU A 75 -8.09 -3.02 28.49
CA GLU A 75 -8.47 -1.62 28.31
C GLU A 75 -7.34 -0.77 27.71
N LEU A 76 -6.10 -0.92 28.20
CA LEU A 76 -4.91 -0.28 27.62
C LEU A 76 -4.66 -0.71 26.18
N GLY A 77 -4.87 -1.99 25.87
CA GLY A 77 -4.78 -2.52 24.52
C GLY A 77 -5.83 -1.91 23.59
N ALA A 78 -7.07 -1.71 24.07
CA ALA A 78 -8.13 -1.06 23.31
C ALA A 78 -7.80 0.41 23.01
N VAL A 79 -7.36 1.17 24.02
CA VAL A 79 -6.94 2.57 23.85
C VAL A 79 -5.77 2.69 22.86
N SER A 80 -4.81 1.77 22.91
CA SER A 80 -3.67 1.77 21.99
C SER A 80 -4.09 1.51 20.53
N ARG A 81 -5.02 0.57 20.31
CA ARG A 81 -5.59 0.32 18.97
C ARG A 81 -6.38 1.52 18.45
N GLU A 82 -7.13 2.19 19.31
CA GLU A 82 -7.86 3.40 18.95
C GLU A 82 -6.91 4.54 18.55
N GLN A 83 -5.82 4.74 19.31
CA GLN A 83 -4.77 5.71 18.98
C GLN A 83 -4.15 5.42 17.61
N GLU A 84 -3.79 4.16 17.32
CA GLU A 84 -3.19 3.81 16.03
C GLU A 84 -4.20 3.93 14.89
N GLY A 85 -5.46 3.51 15.08
CA GLY A 85 -6.50 3.66 14.08
C GLY A 85 -6.72 5.12 13.68
N ARG A 86 -6.72 6.04 14.65
CA ARG A 86 -6.81 7.48 14.38
C ARG A 86 -5.56 8.02 13.69
N ARG A 87 -4.36 7.55 14.08
CA ARG A 87 -3.10 7.93 13.43
C ARG A 87 -3.08 7.52 11.95
N VAL A 88 -3.47 6.28 11.66
CA VAL A 88 -3.58 5.77 10.29
C VAL A 88 -4.57 6.57 9.49
N ALA A 89 -5.78 6.81 10.02
CA ALA A 89 -6.80 7.61 9.35
C ALA A 89 -6.31 9.04 9.05
N ALA A 90 -5.61 9.69 9.99
CA ALA A 90 -5.04 11.02 9.79
C ALA A 90 -3.96 11.02 8.68
N VAL A 91 -3.10 9.99 8.65
CA VAL A 91 -2.10 9.82 7.58
C VAL A 91 -2.77 9.60 6.23
N GLU A 92 -3.76 8.73 6.15
CA GLU A 92 -4.51 8.46 4.91
C GLU A 92 -5.22 9.72 4.41
N GLN A 93 -5.83 10.49 5.32
CA GLN A 93 -6.46 11.77 4.99
C GLN A 93 -5.43 12.78 4.47
N ALA A 94 -4.27 12.90 5.11
CA ALA A 94 -3.20 13.78 4.66
C ALA A 94 -2.66 13.37 3.27
N ILE A 95 -2.52 12.06 3.02
CA ILE A 95 -2.15 11.52 1.70
C ILE A 95 -3.23 11.87 0.68
N ALA A 96 -4.51 11.65 1.00
CA ALA A 96 -5.64 11.93 0.12
C ALA A 96 -5.73 13.42 -0.25
N GLN A 97 -5.53 14.32 0.71
CA GLN A 97 -5.51 15.77 0.49
C GLN A 97 -4.34 16.23 -0.39
N ARG A 98 -3.18 15.59 -0.27
CA ARG A 98 -2.00 15.92 -1.08
C ARG A 98 -1.99 15.28 -2.47
N LYS A 99 -2.79 14.22 -2.68
CA LYS A 99 -2.86 13.47 -3.93
C LYS A 99 -3.14 14.34 -5.17
N PRO A 100 -4.12 15.29 -5.16
CA PRO A 100 -4.39 16.13 -6.32
C PRO A 100 -3.19 17.02 -6.70
N ALA A 101 -2.57 17.68 -5.72
CA ALA A 101 -1.40 18.51 -5.95
C ALA A 101 -0.23 17.69 -6.50
N ARG A 102 0.00 16.49 -5.96
CA ARG A 102 1.02 15.56 -6.49
C ARG A 102 0.75 15.21 -7.94
N VAL A 103 -0.49 14.89 -8.32
CA VAL A 103 -0.85 14.57 -9.71
C VAL A 103 -0.60 15.75 -10.65
N LEU A 104 -0.88 16.99 -10.21
CA LEU A 104 -0.57 18.19 -10.99
C LEU A 104 0.94 18.33 -11.22
N LEU A 105 1.75 18.20 -10.16
CA LEU A 105 3.21 18.24 -10.26
C LEU A 105 3.76 17.15 -11.20
N LEU A 106 3.22 15.94 -11.14
CA LEU A 106 3.61 14.85 -12.04
C LEU A 106 3.24 15.17 -13.50
N ARG A 107 2.08 15.80 -13.76
CA ARG A 107 1.69 16.23 -15.11
C ARG A 107 2.61 17.33 -15.65
N GLU A 108 2.95 18.31 -14.83
CA GLU A 108 3.91 19.36 -15.20
C GLU A 108 5.29 18.76 -15.53
N LEU A 109 5.76 17.81 -14.71
CA LEU A 109 7.00 17.09 -14.96
C LEU A 109 6.94 16.33 -16.30
N ALA A 110 5.85 15.62 -16.58
CA ALA A 110 5.68 14.89 -17.83
C ALA A 110 5.74 15.82 -19.05
N GLN A 111 5.07 16.97 -18.99
CA GLN A 111 5.08 17.97 -20.06
C GLN A 111 6.49 18.52 -20.31
N HIS A 112 7.25 18.84 -19.26
CA HIS A 112 8.63 19.34 -19.42
C HIS A 112 9.56 18.29 -20.00
N VAL A 113 9.42 17.03 -19.58
CA VAL A 113 10.21 15.91 -20.11
C VAL A 113 9.89 15.68 -21.59
N GLU A 114 8.62 15.70 -21.98
CA GLU A 114 8.20 15.59 -23.39
C GLU A 114 8.82 16.69 -24.25
N ALA A 115 8.74 17.94 -23.81
CA ALA A 115 9.33 19.06 -24.54
C ALA A 115 10.86 18.90 -24.70
N ALA A 116 11.56 18.40 -23.69
CA ALA A 116 13.00 18.14 -23.76
C ALA A 116 13.34 17.00 -24.75
N ILE A 117 12.54 15.93 -24.77
CA ILE A 117 12.68 14.83 -25.73
C ILE A 117 12.50 15.35 -27.17
N ASP A 118 11.47 16.16 -27.41
CA ASP A 118 11.17 16.66 -28.74
C ASP A 118 12.23 17.65 -29.24
N ALA A 119 12.76 18.50 -28.36
CA ALA A 119 13.90 19.34 -28.67
C ALA A 119 15.16 18.51 -29.03
N ALA A 120 15.43 17.44 -28.30
CA ALA A 120 16.56 16.54 -28.59
C ALA A 120 16.39 15.82 -29.94
N LYS A 121 15.17 15.41 -30.30
CA LYS A 121 14.86 14.85 -31.63
C LYS A 121 15.09 15.87 -32.73
N ALA A 122 14.63 17.11 -32.55
CA ALA A 122 14.80 18.18 -33.54
C ALA A 122 16.29 18.44 -33.85
N VAL A 123 17.16 18.47 -32.83
CA VAL A 123 18.61 18.59 -33.03
C VAL A 123 19.18 17.40 -33.79
N ARG A 124 18.80 16.17 -33.41
CA ARG A 124 19.24 14.95 -34.11
C ARG A 124 18.84 14.97 -35.57
N ASP A 125 17.59 15.32 -35.86
CA ASP A 125 17.06 15.30 -37.21
C ASP A 125 17.71 16.40 -38.08
N TYR A 126 18.02 17.57 -37.49
CA TYR A 126 18.82 18.61 -38.13
C TYR A 126 20.26 18.14 -38.45
N ASP A 127 20.94 17.52 -37.49
CA ASP A 127 22.30 16.99 -37.69
C ASP A 127 22.33 15.89 -38.75
N ALA A 128 21.29 15.05 -38.81
CA ALA A 128 21.13 14.02 -39.83
C ALA A 128 20.92 14.61 -41.22
N ALA A 129 20.05 15.62 -41.35
CA ALA A 129 19.82 16.31 -42.62
C ALA A 129 21.09 17.04 -43.11
N THR A 130 21.82 17.68 -42.20
CA THR A 130 23.08 18.37 -42.49
C THR A 130 24.16 17.38 -42.92
N GLY A 131 24.30 16.25 -42.21
CA GLY A 131 25.23 15.18 -42.56
C GLY A 131 24.94 14.60 -43.95
N ALA A 132 23.68 14.34 -44.27
CA ALA A 132 23.25 13.86 -45.58
C ALA A 132 23.58 14.87 -46.70
N ALA A 133 23.39 16.18 -46.48
CA ALA A 133 23.66 17.22 -47.46
C ALA A 133 25.17 17.40 -47.76
N VAL A 134 26.04 17.14 -46.77
CA VAL A 134 27.50 17.32 -46.89
C VAL A 134 28.27 16.00 -47.00
N SER A 135 27.57 14.88 -47.23
CA SER A 135 28.14 13.52 -47.31
C SER A 135 29.05 13.18 -46.11
N ARG A 136 28.67 13.61 -44.91
CA ARG A 136 29.36 13.29 -43.65
C ARG A 136 28.42 12.58 -42.69
N ALA A 137 29.00 11.77 -41.80
CA ALA A 137 28.24 11.17 -40.71
C ALA A 137 27.63 12.27 -39.83
N PRO A 138 26.39 12.06 -39.31
CA PRO A 138 25.76 13.00 -38.37
C PRO A 138 26.65 13.22 -37.14
N GLY A 139 26.55 14.41 -36.55
CA GLY A 139 27.21 14.74 -35.28
C GLY A 139 26.72 13.86 -34.12
N VAL A 140 27.50 13.83 -33.02
CA VAL A 140 27.09 13.14 -31.80
C VAL A 140 25.94 13.90 -31.14
N ILE A 141 24.83 13.20 -30.90
CA ILE A 141 23.68 13.78 -30.20
C ILE A 141 24.12 14.20 -28.78
N PRO A 142 24.04 15.50 -28.42
CA PRO A 142 24.59 16.00 -27.17
C PRO A 142 23.91 15.40 -25.93
N CYS A 143 22.65 14.95 -26.06
CA CYS A 143 21.87 14.39 -24.96
C CYS A 143 21.17 13.07 -25.35
N SER A 144 21.91 12.06 -25.79
CA SER A 144 21.36 10.75 -26.20
C SER A 144 20.50 10.07 -25.11
N ALA A 145 20.79 10.32 -23.83
CA ALA A 145 20.02 9.82 -22.69
C ALA A 145 18.55 10.27 -22.69
N LEU A 146 18.25 11.44 -23.28
CA LEU A 146 16.87 11.94 -23.42
C LEU A 146 16.03 11.04 -24.34
N LEU A 147 16.64 10.35 -25.30
CA LEU A 147 15.91 9.57 -26.31
C LEU A 147 15.60 8.14 -25.86
N GLY A 148 16.36 7.58 -24.92
CA GLY A 148 16.18 6.22 -24.41
C GLY A 148 15.64 6.19 -22.99
N ILE A 149 16.53 6.39 -22.01
CA ILE A 149 16.23 6.25 -20.57
C ILE A 149 15.06 7.14 -20.13
N VAL A 150 15.01 8.37 -20.65
CA VAL A 150 13.97 9.35 -20.26
C VAL A 150 12.61 9.02 -20.88
N ALA A 151 12.55 8.34 -22.03
CA ALA A 151 11.30 7.89 -22.62
C ALA A 151 10.63 6.77 -21.80
N ASP A 152 11.43 5.81 -21.30
CA ASP A 152 10.93 4.75 -20.42
C ASP A 152 10.47 5.30 -19.06
N GLN A 153 11.21 6.27 -18.51
CA GLN A 153 10.83 6.98 -17.28
C GLN A 153 9.55 7.81 -17.49
N LEU A 154 9.39 8.45 -18.64
CA LEU A 154 8.15 9.16 -18.99
C LEU A 154 6.96 8.18 -19.11
N ALA A 155 7.16 6.99 -19.67
CA ALA A 155 6.13 5.97 -19.74
C ALA A 155 5.70 5.48 -18.34
N ALA A 156 6.67 5.30 -17.43
CA ALA A 156 6.38 4.97 -16.03
C ALA A 156 5.62 6.11 -15.31
N LEU A 157 6.07 7.36 -15.51
CA LEU A 157 5.42 8.56 -14.96
C LEU A 157 3.96 8.68 -15.44
N ARG A 158 3.71 8.44 -16.73
CA ARG A 158 2.34 8.45 -17.29
C ARG A 158 1.44 7.41 -16.63
N ARG A 159 1.93 6.19 -16.40
CA ARG A 159 1.18 5.14 -15.67
C ARG A 159 0.84 5.58 -14.26
N GLU A 160 1.77 6.27 -13.59
CA GLU A 160 1.56 6.79 -12.24
C GLU A 160 0.49 7.90 -12.21
N ILE A 161 0.46 8.77 -13.22
CA ILE A 161 -0.54 9.85 -13.36
C ILE A 161 -1.94 9.29 -13.61
N THR A 162 -2.07 8.29 -14.49
CA THR A 162 -3.37 7.66 -14.81
C THR A 162 -3.85 6.70 -13.72
N GLY A 163 -2.97 6.32 -12.79
CA GLY A 163 -3.23 5.28 -11.80
C GLY A 163 -3.15 3.87 -12.41
N PRO A 164 -3.35 2.82 -11.59
CA PRO A 164 -3.50 1.47 -12.13
C PRO A 164 -4.64 1.52 -13.15
N GLY A 165 -4.33 1.21 -14.41
CA GLY A 165 -5.37 1.02 -15.40
C GLY A 165 -6.39 -0.02 -14.90
N PRO A 166 -7.62 -0.03 -15.42
CA PRO A 166 -8.54 -1.13 -15.16
C PRO A 166 -7.76 -2.43 -15.39
N ALA A 167 -7.84 -3.36 -14.43
CA ALA A 167 -7.20 -4.67 -14.56
C ALA A 167 -7.47 -5.17 -15.98
N PRO A 168 -6.45 -5.66 -16.71
CA PRO A 168 -6.65 -6.13 -18.07
C PRO A 168 -7.87 -7.05 -18.04
N ARG A 169 -8.89 -6.73 -18.85
CA ARG A 169 -10.09 -7.57 -18.92
C ARG A 169 -9.60 -9.01 -19.08
N PRO A 170 -10.12 -9.96 -18.29
CA PRO A 170 -9.74 -11.34 -18.44
C PRO A 170 -9.80 -11.68 -19.93
N ALA A 171 -8.75 -12.30 -20.47
CA ALA A 171 -8.73 -12.66 -21.88
C ALA A 171 -10.04 -13.42 -22.20
N PRO A 172 -10.71 -13.12 -23.33
CA PRO A 172 -11.95 -13.81 -23.67
C PRO A 172 -11.69 -15.32 -23.68
N VAL A 173 -12.52 -16.07 -22.97
CA VAL A 173 -12.44 -17.54 -22.93
C VAL A 173 -12.70 -18.05 -24.34
N ALA A 174 -11.82 -18.92 -24.85
CA ALA A 174 -12.01 -19.50 -26.18
C ALA A 174 -13.32 -20.29 -26.26
N GLN A 175 -13.96 -20.29 -27.44
CA GLN A 175 -15.20 -21.03 -27.65
C GLN A 175 -14.99 -22.53 -27.37
N GLY A 176 -15.80 -23.12 -26.49
CA GLY A 176 -15.66 -24.51 -26.04
C GLY A 176 -14.80 -24.71 -24.79
N GLN A 177 -14.28 -23.61 -24.20
CA GLN A 177 -13.56 -23.64 -22.94
C GLN A 177 -14.36 -22.99 -21.81
N ARG A 178 -14.06 -23.39 -20.57
CA ARG A 178 -14.62 -22.84 -19.34
C ARG A 178 -13.48 -22.44 -18.42
N ARG A 179 -13.57 -21.23 -17.88
CA ARG A 179 -12.59 -20.69 -16.94
C ARG A 179 -12.93 -21.12 -15.52
N LEU A 180 -12.01 -21.83 -14.88
CA LEU A 180 -12.17 -22.33 -13.52
C LEU A 180 -11.10 -21.75 -12.59
N ARG A 181 -11.51 -21.38 -11.38
CA ARG A 181 -10.63 -21.13 -10.25
C ARG A 181 -10.50 -22.40 -9.42
N LEU A 182 -9.28 -22.90 -9.24
CA LEU A 182 -9.04 -24.16 -8.57
C LEU A 182 -9.11 -24.05 -7.04
N THR A 183 -9.75 -25.04 -6.42
CA THR A 183 -9.84 -25.20 -4.96
C THR A 183 -8.89 -26.27 -4.43
N ALA A 184 -8.34 -27.11 -5.32
CA ALA A 184 -7.32 -28.11 -5.03
C ALA A 184 -6.25 -28.12 -6.14
N PRO A 185 -5.00 -28.56 -5.89
CA PRO A 185 -3.99 -28.62 -6.92
C PRO A 185 -4.34 -29.65 -7.99
N VAL A 186 -4.14 -29.30 -9.26
CA VAL A 186 -4.44 -30.16 -10.41
C VAL A 186 -3.18 -30.36 -11.24
N TRP A 187 -2.96 -31.61 -11.62
CA TRP A 187 -1.94 -31.99 -12.59
C TRP A 187 -2.62 -32.18 -13.93
N ASP A 188 -2.20 -31.39 -14.91
CA ASP A 188 -2.62 -31.62 -16.28
C ASP A 188 -2.02 -32.94 -16.79
N ARG A 189 -2.82 -33.73 -17.50
CA ARG A 189 -2.41 -35.00 -18.08
C ARG A 189 -1.61 -34.78 -19.38
N GLU A 190 -1.79 -33.63 -20.03
CA GLU A 190 -1.23 -33.32 -21.35
C GLU A 190 0.05 -32.46 -21.30
N GLY A 191 0.49 -32.04 -20.10
CA GLY A 191 1.76 -31.33 -19.93
C GLY A 191 2.15 -31.09 -18.46
N PRO A 192 3.37 -30.59 -18.19
CA PRO A 192 3.89 -30.37 -16.83
C PRO A 192 3.33 -29.09 -16.18
N ARG A 193 2.02 -28.83 -16.34
CA ARG A 193 1.35 -27.69 -15.70
C ARG A 193 0.81 -28.14 -14.35
N HIS A 194 1.51 -27.73 -13.29
CA HIS A 194 1.05 -27.87 -11.92
C HIS A 194 0.28 -26.60 -11.52
N LEU A 195 -1.04 -26.68 -11.53
CA LEU A 195 -1.90 -25.57 -11.13
C LEU A 195 -2.21 -25.66 -9.63
N ARG A 196 -2.00 -24.56 -8.92
CA ARG A 196 -2.14 -24.45 -7.46
C ARG A 196 -3.54 -24.01 -7.07
N VAL A 197 -3.85 -24.18 -5.78
CA VAL A 197 -5.08 -23.65 -5.18
C VAL A 197 -5.13 -22.13 -5.38
N GLY A 198 -6.24 -21.64 -5.92
CA GLY A 198 -6.45 -20.23 -6.21
C GLY A 198 -6.11 -19.81 -7.64
N ASP A 199 -5.38 -20.63 -8.39
CA ASP A 199 -5.06 -20.36 -9.80
C ASP A 199 -6.33 -20.38 -10.65
N VAL A 200 -6.36 -19.53 -11.68
CA VAL A 200 -7.44 -19.45 -12.66
C VAL A 200 -6.91 -19.92 -14.01
N ALA A 201 -7.57 -20.93 -14.58
CA ALA A 201 -7.17 -21.52 -15.86
C ALA A 201 -8.39 -21.86 -16.72
N ASP A 202 -8.18 -21.85 -18.03
CA ASP A 202 -9.18 -22.20 -19.03
C ASP A 202 -9.02 -23.69 -19.36
N PHE A 203 -10.12 -24.44 -19.23
CA PHE A 203 -10.17 -25.88 -19.50
C PHE A 203 -11.18 -26.15 -20.59
N ASP A 204 -10.94 -27.16 -21.42
CA ASP A 204 -11.96 -27.65 -22.34
C ASP A 204 -13.20 -28.15 -21.58
N GLU A 205 -14.36 -28.17 -22.24
CA GLU A 205 -15.65 -28.43 -21.61
C GLU A 205 -15.72 -29.75 -20.82
N ALA A 206 -15.14 -30.83 -21.36
CA ALA A 206 -15.12 -32.15 -20.72
C ALA A 206 -14.30 -32.18 -19.41
N PRO A 207 -13.00 -31.78 -19.39
CA PRO A 207 -12.24 -31.71 -18.14
C PRO A 207 -12.81 -30.66 -17.17
N ALA A 208 -13.31 -29.52 -17.65
CA ALA A 208 -13.95 -28.53 -16.79
C ALA A 208 -15.15 -29.11 -16.04
N THR A 209 -15.99 -29.88 -16.74
CA THR A 209 -17.17 -30.53 -16.16
C THR A 209 -16.79 -31.58 -15.12
N ASP A 210 -15.73 -32.34 -15.33
CA ASP A 210 -15.22 -33.32 -14.35
C ASP A 210 -14.68 -32.60 -13.09
N LEU A 211 -13.89 -31.53 -13.26
CA LEU A 211 -13.34 -30.74 -12.15
C LEU A 211 -14.44 -30.07 -11.31
N LEU A 212 -15.50 -29.56 -11.95
CA LEU A 212 -16.67 -29.01 -11.27
C LEU A 212 -17.45 -30.09 -10.50
N LYS A 213 -17.69 -31.26 -11.11
CA LYS A 213 -18.38 -32.40 -10.45
C LYS A 213 -17.62 -32.88 -9.20
N ARG A 214 -16.30 -32.90 -9.27
CA ARG A 214 -15.42 -33.28 -8.16
C ARG A 214 -15.19 -32.17 -7.12
N LYS A 215 -15.78 -30.98 -7.33
CA LYS A 215 -15.61 -29.79 -6.47
C LYS A 215 -14.14 -29.31 -6.35
N ILE A 216 -13.35 -29.55 -7.39
CA ILE A 216 -11.92 -29.19 -7.48
C ILE A 216 -11.72 -27.79 -8.08
N GLY A 217 -12.77 -27.18 -8.64
CA GLY A 217 -12.76 -25.79 -9.08
C GLY A 217 -14.15 -25.14 -9.02
N VAL A 218 -14.18 -23.81 -9.17
CA VAL A 218 -15.36 -22.98 -9.27
C VAL A 218 -15.29 -22.18 -10.56
N GLU A 219 -16.38 -22.12 -11.32
CA GLU A 219 -16.42 -21.36 -12.56
C GLU A 219 -16.33 -19.85 -12.29
N VAL A 220 -15.54 -19.16 -13.10
CA VAL A 220 -15.28 -17.72 -13.01
C VAL A 220 -15.46 -17.10 -14.39
N ALA A 221 -16.18 -15.97 -14.45
CA ALA A 221 -16.44 -15.23 -15.69
C ALA A 221 -15.20 -14.52 -16.24
#